data_AF-A0A1V8NS94-F1
#
_entry.id   AF-A0A1V8NS94-F1
#
_cell.length_a   1.000
_cell.length_b   1.000
_cell.length_c   1.000
_cell.angle_alpha   90.00
_cell.angle_beta   90.00
_cell.angle_gamma   90.00
#
_symmetry.space_group_name_H-M   'P 1'
#
loop_
_entity.id
_entity.type
_entity.pdbx_description
1 polymer ?
#
loop_
_entity_poly.entity_id
_entity_poly.type
_entity_poly.pdbx_seq_one_letter_code
_entity_poly.pdbx_strand_id
1 'polypeptide(L)'
;MENVNFVVQLLKSDECVTLMAHAEVSKAELIDEAIRQGEIEEDERECFDKAEFCANKWMKAVPRAGYSTYYYESREGVRGAFKATCLQYLW
;
A
#
# COMPACT_ATOMS: atom_id res chain seq x y z
N MET A 1 -14.37 11.19 15.84
CA MET A 1 -13.31 11.21 14.82
C MET A 1 -12.40 10.06 15.16
N GLU A 2 -12.52 8.94 14.46
CA GLU A 2 -11.57 7.84 14.62
C GLU A 2 -10.24 8.30 14.03
N ASN A 3 -9.19 8.28 14.86
CA ASN A 3 -7.83 8.52 14.42
C ASN A 3 -7.40 7.33 13.58
N VAL A 4 -7.49 7.43 12.26
CA VAL A 4 -6.88 6.44 11.38
C VAL A 4 -5.36 6.55 11.55
N ASN A 5 -4.75 5.46 12.02
CA ASN A 5 -3.47 5.46 12.73
C ASN A 5 -2.29 5.04 11.84
N PHE A 6 -2.44 5.15 10.52
CA PHE A 6 -1.45 4.66 9.55
C PHE A 6 -1.30 5.61 8.35
N VAL A 7 -0.11 5.61 7.77
CA VAL A 7 0.22 6.37 6.56
C VAL A 7 0.03 5.46 5.34
N VAL A 8 -0.58 6.00 4.30
CA VAL A 8 -0.70 5.34 3.00
C VAL A 8 0.34 5.92 2.06
N GLN A 9 0.94 5.07 1.24
CA GLN A 9 1.86 5.49 0.18
C GLN A 9 1.33 5.02 -1.17
N LEU A 10 1.28 5.93 -2.14
CA LEU A 10 1.04 5.59 -3.53
C LEU A 10 2.36 5.23 -4.23
N LEU A 11 2.46 3.96 -4.65
CA LEU A 11 3.60 3.45 -5.42
C LEU A 11 3.17 3.25 -6.87
N LYS A 12 3.88 3.89 -7.80
CA LYS A 12 3.62 3.77 -9.25
C LYS A 12 4.76 3.01 -9.92
N SER A 13 4.40 2.11 -10.82
CA SER A 13 5.30 1.46 -11.77
C SER A 13 4.73 1.58 -13.18
N ASP A 14 5.45 1.07 -14.17
CA ASP A 14 5.00 1.12 -15.57
C ASP A 14 3.76 0.27 -15.85
N GLU A 15 3.48 -0.74 -15.00
CA GLU A 15 2.41 -1.73 -15.23
C GLU A 15 1.30 -1.67 -14.17
N CYS A 16 1.55 -1.02 -13.02
CA CYS A 16 0.62 -1.03 -11.91
C CYS A 16 0.73 0.18 -10.99
N VAL A 17 -0.36 0.42 -10.26
CA VAL A 17 -0.42 1.35 -9.13
C VAL A 17 -0.76 0.55 -7.88
N THR A 18 -0.05 0.84 -6.79
CA THR A 18 -0.22 0.18 -5.50
C THR A 18 -0.41 1.19 -4.38
N LEU A 19 -1.48 1.05 -3.60
CA LEU A 19 -1.58 1.66 -2.27
C LEU A 19 -0.95 0.71 -1.25
N MET A 20 -0.05 1.24 -0.43
CA MET A 20 0.60 0.49 0.65
C MET A 20 0.39 1.19 1.98
N ALA A 21 -0.08 0.44 2.98
CA ALA A 21 -0.07 0.87 4.37
C ALA A 21 0.83 -0.06 5.19
N HIS A 22 1.62 0.52 6.11
CA HIS A 22 2.41 -0.24 7.10
C HIS A 22 1.52 -0.67 8.28
N ALA A 23 0.39 -1.28 7.96
CA ALA A 23 -0.62 -1.76 8.89
C ALA A 23 -1.37 -2.93 8.24
N GLU A 24 -2.12 -3.69 9.03
CA GLU A 24 -3.08 -4.66 8.52
C GLU A 24 -4.47 -4.03 8.56
N VAL A 25 -4.99 -3.65 7.40
CA VAL A 25 -6.26 -2.92 7.24
C VAL A 25 -7.07 -3.51 6.11
N SER A 26 -8.38 -3.24 6.11
CA SER A 26 -9.24 -3.62 5.01
C SER A 26 -8.98 -2.78 3.76
N LYS A 27 -9.44 -3.27 2.60
CA LYS A 27 -9.43 -2.52 1.34
C LYS A 27 -10.10 -1.16 1.49
N ALA A 28 -11.28 -1.13 2.10
CA ALA A 28 -12.07 0.10 2.25
C ALA A 28 -11.34 1.13 3.13
N GLU A 29 -10.82 0.71 4.28
CA GLU A 29 -10.03 1.59 5.17
C GLU A 29 -8.80 2.14 4.45
N LEU A 30 -8.13 1.33 3.62
CA LEU A 30 -6.96 1.77 2.87
C LEU A 30 -7.30 2.83 1.81
N ILE A 31 -8.40 2.66 1.08
CA ILE A 31 -8.84 3.60 0.04
C ILE A 31 -9.31 4.91 0.69
N ASP A 32 -10.17 4.82 1.71
CA ASP A 32 -10.69 6.00 2.42
C ASP A 32 -9.56 6.84 2.99
N GLU A 33 -8.55 6.18 3.57
CA GLU A 33 -7.40 6.85 4.13
C GLU A 33 -6.47 7.43 3.06
N ALA A 34 -6.31 6.76 1.91
CA ALA A 34 -5.55 7.30 0.78
C ALA A 34 -6.16 8.61 0.26
N ILE A 35 -7.48 8.65 0.11
CA ILE A 35 -8.22 9.86 -0.31
C ILE A 35 -8.10 10.95 0.77
N ARG A 36 -8.27 10.58 2.05
CA ARG A 36 -8.13 11.52 3.17
C ARG A 36 -6.74 12.14 3.24
N GLN A 37 -5.70 11.40 2.89
CA GLN A 37 -4.31 11.86 2.86
C GLN A 37 -3.95 12.61 1.56
N GLY A 38 -4.83 12.58 0.54
CA GLY A 38 -4.57 13.17 -0.77
C GLY A 38 -3.55 12.39 -1.60
N GLU A 39 -3.36 11.11 -1.31
CA GLU A 39 -2.53 10.22 -2.13
C GLU A 39 -3.23 9.88 -3.46
N ILE A 40 -4.57 9.79 -3.45
CA ILE A 40 -5.41 9.61 -4.62
C ILE A 40 -6.64 10.52 -4.54
N GLU A 41 -7.26 10.79 -5.67
CA GLU A 41 -8.52 11.54 -5.76
C GLU A 41 -9.74 10.61 -5.64
N GLU A 42 -10.92 11.16 -5.33
CA GLU A 42 -12.15 10.38 -5.15
C GLU A 42 -12.61 9.68 -6.45
N ASP A 43 -12.27 10.23 -7.62
CA ASP A 43 -12.58 9.62 -8.92
C ASP A 43 -11.70 8.39 -9.23
N GLU A 44 -10.54 8.26 -8.60
CA GLU A 44 -9.66 7.08 -8.70
C GLU A 44 -10.18 5.90 -7.85
N ARG A 45 -11.14 6.13 -6.93
CA ARG A 45 -11.70 5.09 -6.04
C ARG A 45 -12.15 3.85 -6.80
N GLU A 46 -12.89 4.03 -7.90
CA GLU A 46 -13.51 2.92 -8.63
C GLU A 46 -12.46 1.93 -9.17
N CYS A 47 -11.28 2.41 -9.56
CA CYS A 47 -10.16 1.56 -10.00
C CYS A 47 -9.66 0.67 -8.86
N PHE A 48 -9.49 1.24 -7.65
CA PHE A 48 -9.03 0.51 -6.48
C PHE A 48 -10.09 -0.42 -5.90
N ASP A 49 -11.37 -0.07 -5.96
CA ASP A 49 -12.45 -0.96 -5.52
C ASP A 49 -12.50 -2.22 -6.38
N LYS A 50 -12.34 -2.08 -7.71
CA LYS A 50 -12.28 -3.19 -8.67
C LYS A 50 -10.96 -3.95 -8.67
N ALA A 51 -9.93 -3.47 -7.97
CA ALA A 51 -8.65 -4.14 -7.89
C ALA A 51 -8.80 -5.57 -7.34
N GLU A 52 -8.37 -6.55 -8.12
CA GLU A 52 -8.42 -7.96 -7.72
C GLU A 52 -7.35 -8.31 -6.68
N PHE A 53 -6.27 -7.53 -6.61
CA PHE A 53 -5.15 -7.81 -5.71
C PHE A 53 -5.20 -6.93 -4.46
N CYS A 54 -5.56 -7.54 -3.34
CA CYS A 54 -5.43 -6.95 -2.00
C CYS A 54 -4.83 -8.00 -1.06
N ALA A 55 -3.65 -7.73 -0.49
CA ALA A 55 -2.95 -8.71 0.33
C ALA A 55 -2.29 -8.10 1.57
N ASN A 56 -2.39 -8.82 2.69
CA ASN A 56 -1.69 -8.52 3.94
C ASN A 56 -0.41 -9.35 4.02
N LYS A 57 0.74 -8.72 3.81
CA LYS A 57 2.02 -9.39 3.66
C LYS A 57 3.05 -8.90 4.67
N TRP A 58 4.00 -9.76 5.00
CA TRP A 58 5.24 -9.31 5.64
C TRP A 58 6.13 -8.72 4.56
N MET A 59 6.56 -7.49 4.74
CA MET A 59 7.37 -6.75 3.78
C MET A 59 8.66 -6.29 4.45
N LYS A 60 9.67 -5.97 3.64
CA LYS A 60 10.85 -5.26 4.10
C LYS A 60 11.22 -4.18 3.08
N ALA A 61 11.63 -3.03 3.61
CA ALA A 61 12.14 -1.92 2.83
C ALA A 61 13.67 -1.90 2.91
N VAL A 62 14.33 -1.85 1.76
CA VAL A 62 15.79 -1.76 1.69
C VAL A 62 16.22 -0.71 0.65
N PRO A 63 17.37 -0.06 0.85
CA PRO A 63 18.00 0.71 -0.21
C PRO A 63 18.38 -0.22 -1.37
N ARG A 64 18.08 0.19 -2.60
CA ARG A 64 18.53 -0.50 -3.83
C ARG A 64 18.87 0.55 -4.88
N ALA A 65 20.00 0.39 -5.56
CA ALA A 65 20.42 1.31 -6.62
C ALA A 65 19.30 1.45 -7.67
N GLY A 66 18.96 2.70 -8.01
CA GLY A 66 17.88 3.02 -8.95
C GLY A 66 16.48 3.17 -8.31
N TYR A 67 16.34 2.95 -7.00
CA TYR A 67 15.07 3.08 -6.29
C TYR A 67 15.21 4.03 -5.09
N SER A 68 14.20 4.85 -4.84
CA SER A 68 14.09 5.61 -3.58
C SER A 68 13.94 4.66 -2.39
N THR A 69 13.04 3.68 -2.51
CA THR A 69 12.85 2.58 -1.57
C THR A 69 12.47 1.32 -2.35
N TYR A 70 13.11 0.18 -2.05
CA TYR A 70 12.73 -1.11 -2.61
C TYR A 70 11.99 -1.96 -1.58
N TYR A 71 10.70 -2.18 -1.83
CA TYR A 71 9.85 -3.05 -1.03
C TYR A 71 9.84 -4.46 -1.62
N TYR A 72 9.97 -5.47 -0.77
CA TYR A 72 9.85 -6.86 -1.19
C TYR A 72 9.21 -7.72 -0.10
N GLU A 73 8.57 -8.81 -0.53
CA GLU A 73 7.92 -9.77 0.36
C GLU A 73 8.96 -10.50 1.23
N SER A 74 8.65 -10.59 2.51
CA SER A 74 9.48 -11.15 3.57
C SER A 74 8.65 -12.13 4.40
N ARG A 75 9.12 -12.48 5.60
CA ARG A 75 8.47 -13.40 6.53
C ARG A 75 8.44 -12.80 7.93
N GLU A 76 7.51 -13.30 8.73
CA GLU A 76 7.42 -12.99 10.15
C GLU A 76 8.73 -13.29 10.89
N GLY A 77 9.08 -12.46 11.86
CA GLY A 77 10.28 -12.65 12.69
C GLY A 77 11.60 -12.25 12.03
N VAL A 78 11.62 -11.92 10.74
CA VAL A 78 12.81 -11.35 10.08
C VAL A 78 13.05 -9.94 10.59
N ARG A 79 14.28 -9.65 11.06
CA ARG A 79 14.64 -8.33 11.57
C ARG A 79 14.36 -7.23 10.54
N GLY A 80 13.56 -6.25 10.95
CA GLY A 80 13.17 -5.09 10.14
C GLY A 80 12.05 -5.40 9.13
N ALA A 81 11.46 -6.60 9.15
CA ALA A 81 10.21 -6.85 8.44
C ALA A 81 9.03 -6.21 9.20
N PHE A 82 8.03 -5.77 8.45
CA PHE A 82 6.81 -5.17 8.96
C PHE A 82 5.60 -5.74 8.24
N LYS A 83 4.43 -5.68 8.88
CA LYS A 83 3.17 -6.08 8.27
C LYS A 83 2.65 -4.93 7.41
N ALA A 84 2.20 -5.24 6.20
CA ALA A 84 1.66 -4.25 5.29
C ALA A 84 0.46 -4.79 4.51
N THR A 85 -0.52 -3.91 4.30
CA THR A 85 -1.61 -4.11 3.34
C THR A 85 -1.19 -3.46 2.03
N CYS A 86 -1.25 -4.23 0.95
CA CYS A 86 -0.98 -3.76 -0.42
C CYS A 86 -2.22 -3.98 -1.28
N LEU A 87 -2.75 -2.92 -1.86
CA LEU A 87 -3.86 -2.93 -2.82
C LEU A 87 -3.34 -2.47 -4.17
N GLN A 88 -3.46 -3.32 -5.18
CA GLN A 88 -2.86 -3.08 -6.50
C GLN A 88 -3.88 -3.32 -7.61
N TYR A 89 -3.94 -2.41 -8.58
CA TYR A 89 -4.55 -2.67 -9.88
C TYR A 89 -3.52 -2.50 -11.00
N LEU A 90 -3.78 -3.20 -12.10
CA LEU A 90 -3.01 -3.11 -13.34
C LEU A 90 -3.66 -2.06 -14.25
N TRP A 91 -2.84 -1.34 -15.02
CA TRP A 91 -3.31 -0.36 -16.00
C TRP A 91 -3.96 -1.00 -17.22
#